data_AF-A0A1J6K2U1-F1
#
_entry.id   AF-A0A1J6K2U1-F1
#
_cell.length_a   1.000
_cell.length_b   1.000
_cell.length_c   1.000
_cell.angle_alpha   90.00
_cell.angle_beta   90.00
_cell.angle_gamma   90.00
#
_symmetry.space_group_name_H-M   'P 1'
#
loop_
_entity.id
_entity.type
_entity.pdbx_description
1 polymer ?
#
loop_
_entity_poly.entity_id
_entity_poly.type
_entity_poly.pdbx_seq_one_letter_code
_entity_poly.pdbx_strand_id
1 'polypeptide(L)'
;MAASSSSKKLLLLRKPLCRALKPNFSPSPSSSIIRRSFLSYSSSSTHSKYLLEPSVTISKSFLSELSRSYCSHSSPLPDASQGPAAIDYRSLLQEDEYHRLANATIHGLLDKLEEYGDSVDIDGFDVDYGNEVLTLKLGDLGTYVINKQTPNRQIWMSSPVSGPSRFDWDQNSQGWIYRRTKANLRTVLEDELEKLCGSAINLS
;
A
#
# COMPACT_ATOMS: atom_id res chain seq x y z
N MET A 1 9.79 30.94 -65.45
CA MET A 1 11.13 31.38 -65.90
C MET A 1 11.94 31.79 -64.69
N ALA A 2 13.25 31.51 -64.66
CA ALA A 2 14.33 31.97 -63.74
C ALA A 2 14.01 32.13 -62.22
N ALA A 3 14.62 31.43 -61.24
CA ALA A 3 15.99 30.93 -60.96
C ALA A 3 16.90 31.88 -60.15
N SER A 4 17.81 31.28 -59.34
CA SER A 4 18.86 31.90 -58.48
C SER A 4 18.37 32.46 -57.13
N SER A 5 19.07 32.36 -55.98
CA SER A 5 20.35 31.71 -55.59
C SER A 5 20.35 31.46 -54.06
N SER A 6 20.94 30.38 -53.50
CA SER A 6 22.37 30.25 -53.06
C SER A 6 22.78 31.22 -51.92
N SER A 7 23.47 30.85 -50.82
CA SER A 7 23.92 29.55 -50.28
C SER A 7 24.39 29.68 -48.82
N LYS A 8 24.27 28.59 -48.05
CA LYS A 8 25.22 28.02 -47.06
C LYS A 8 26.13 28.96 -46.23
N LYS A 9 26.10 28.80 -44.90
CA LYS A 9 27.30 28.90 -44.04
C LYS A 9 27.24 27.96 -42.83
N LEU A 10 27.83 26.77 -42.98
CA LEU A 10 28.43 26.01 -41.89
C LEU A 10 29.83 26.58 -41.64
N LEU A 11 30.29 26.67 -40.39
CA LEU A 11 31.60 26.16 -39.94
C LEU A 11 31.83 26.35 -38.44
N LEU A 12 32.50 25.35 -37.87
CA LEU A 12 32.94 25.20 -36.48
C LEU A 12 34.00 26.23 -36.05
N LEU A 13 34.10 26.53 -34.75
CA LEU A 13 35.38 26.67 -34.00
C LEU A 13 35.09 26.66 -32.47
N ARG A 14 35.50 25.62 -31.73
CA ARG A 14 36.72 25.46 -30.89
C ARG A 14 36.68 26.05 -29.46
N LYS A 15 36.83 25.16 -28.46
CA LYS A 15 37.17 25.44 -27.03
C LYS A 15 38.71 25.60 -26.84
N PRO A 16 39.18 26.22 -25.75
CA PRO A 16 39.86 25.48 -24.64
C PRO A 16 39.36 25.89 -23.22
N LEU A 17 39.33 25.00 -22.21
CA LEU A 17 40.33 24.81 -21.11
C LEU A 17 40.65 26.10 -20.30
N CYS A 18 40.51 26.20 -18.98
CA CYS A 18 40.93 25.31 -17.86
C CYS A 18 40.10 25.54 -16.56
N ARG A 19 39.78 24.51 -15.75
CA ARG A 19 40.36 24.18 -14.40
C ARG A 19 40.12 25.26 -13.32
N ALA A 20 39.63 24.99 -12.10
CA ALA A 20 39.47 23.76 -11.30
C ALA A 20 38.22 23.92 -10.36
N LEU A 21 37.84 23.11 -9.35
CA LEU A 21 38.42 21.98 -8.58
C LEU A 21 37.38 20.83 -8.42
N LYS A 22 37.54 20.00 -7.38
CA LYS A 22 36.71 18.88 -6.83
C LYS A 22 37.03 18.79 -5.30
N PRO A 23 36.25 18.16 -4.39
CA PRO A 23 35.78 16.75 -4.41
C PRO A 23 34.26 16.56 -4.18
N ASN A 24 33.57 15.64 -4.87
CA ASN A 24 33.47 14.16 -4.70
C ASN A 24 32.62 13.69 -3.50
N PHE A 25 31.44 13.12 -3.79
CA PHE A 25 30.78 12.08 -2.97
C PHE A 25 29.94 11.15 -3.87
N SER A 26 30.26 9.85 -3.84
CA SER A 26 29.52 8.65 -4.34
C SER A 26 30.52 7.52 -4.68
N PRO A 27 30.18 6.23 -4.68
CA PRO A 27 29.06 5.52 -4.01
C PRO A 27 29.53 4.27 -3.20
N SER A 28 28.58 3.49 -2.65
CA SER A 28 28.75 2.22 -1.90
C SER A 28 29.34 1.06 -2.76
N PRO A 29 29.81 -0.08 -2.17
CA PRO A 29 28.88 -1.19 -1.84
C PRO A 29 29.26 -2.15 -0.67
N SER A 30 28.23 -2.89 -0.22
CA SER A 30 28.18 -4.25 0.39
C SER A 30 29.38 -4.88 1.13
N SER A 31 29.17 -5.30 2.40
CA SER A 31 28.96 -6.73 2.77
C SER A 31 28.77 -6.92 4.30
N SER A 32 28.33 -8.12 4.70
CA SER A 32 27.78 -8.48 6.01
C SER A 32 28.81 -8.76 7.12
N ILE A 33 28.38 -8.71 8.40
CA ILE A 33 28.60 -9.79 9.39
C ILE A 33 27.76 -9.61 10.66
N ILE A 34 27.38 -10.75 11.24
CA ILE A 34 26.59 -10.95 12.47
C ILE A 34 27.32 -10.43 13.73
N ARG A 35 26.59 -9.88 14.71
CA ARG A 35 26.96 -10.01 16.13
C ARG A 35 25.76 -10.04 17.07
N ARG A 36 25.53 -11.22 17.68
CA ARG A 36 24.67 -11.39 18.86
C ARG A 36 25.40 -10.85 20.09
N SER A 37 24.67 -10.28 21.04
CA SER A 37 25.17 -9.96 22.39
C SER A 37 24.52 -10.87 23.44
N PHE A 38 25.25 -11.91 23.84
CA PHE A 38 25.02 -12.66 25.08
C PHE A 38 26.27 -12.56 25.94
N LEU A 39 26.11 -12.05 27.17
CA LEU A 39 27.06 -12.17 28.29
C LEU A 39 26.19 -12.36 29.54
N SER A 40 25.98 -13.58 30.04
CA SER A 40 26.91 -14.38 30.86
C SER A 40 27.30 -13.70 32.17
N TYR A 41 26.63 -14.07 33.26
CA TYR A 41 27.05 -13.78 34.63
C TYR A 41 27.45 -15.10 35.31
N SER A 42 28.54 -15.12 36.08
CA SER A 42 29.07 -16.35 36.68
C SER A 42 29.64 -16.11 38.08
N SER A 43 29.34 -17.06 38.99
CA SER A 43 30.02 -17.37 40.26
C SER A 43 29.92 -16.31 41.39
N SER A 44 29.29 -16.60 42.54
CA SER A 44 29.76 -17.42 43.72
C SER A 44 30.85 -16.70 44.54
N SER A 45 30.85 -16.59 45.88
CA SER A 45 30.64 -17.67 46.87
C SER A 45 30.57 -17.21 48.37
N THR A 46 29.73 -17.88 49.18
CA THR A 46 29.89 -18.31 50.62
C THR A 46 29.91 -17.41 51.88
N HIS A 47 29.37 -18.01 52.97
CA HIS A 47 29.36 -17.69 54.43
C HIS A 47 28.40 -16.57 54.94
N SER A 48 27.73 -16.68 56.11
CA SER A 48 27.81 -17.64 57.25
C SER A 48 26.43 -17.91 57.92
N LYS A 49 26.37 -18.78 58.95
CA LYS A 49 25.14 -19.29 59.63
C LYS A 49 24.97 -18.83 61.11
N TYR A 50 23.73 -18.93 61.62
CA TYR A 50 23.27 -19.37 62.98
C TYR A 50 22.42 -18.40 63.86
N LEU A 51 21.17 -18.84 64.16
CA LEU A 51 20.36 -18.66 65.42
C LEU A 51 19.86 -17.23 65.82
N LEU A 52 18.65 -16.95 66.37
CA LEU A 52 17.51 -17.71 66.96
C LEU A 52 16.14 -16.95 66.82
N GLU A 53 15.01 -17.65 67.08
CA GLU A 53 13.55 -17.24 67.11
C GLU A 53 13.14 -16.42 68.39
N PRO A 54 11.87 -15.99 68.70
CA PRO A 54 10.54 -16.31 68.08
C PRO A 54 9.43 -15.21 67.93
N SER A 55 8.33 -15.58 67.22
CA SER A 55 6.92 -15.05 67.29
C SER A 55 6.61 -13.64 66.71
N VAL A 56 5.44 -13.32 66.11
CA VAL A 56 4.02 -13.75 66.33
C VAL A 56 3.23 -13.94 65.01
N THR A 57 2.22 -14.82 65.04
CA THR A 57 1.25 -15.21 63.99
C THR A 57 0.31 -14.09 63.48
N ILE A 58 -0.09 -14.13 62.19
CA ILE A 58 -1.47 -13.85 61.70
C ILE A 58 -1.66 -14.40 60.26
N SER A 59 -2.92 -14.73 59.92
CA SER A 59 -3.29 -15.73 58.90
C SER A 59 -3.48 -15.24 57.47
N LYS A 60 -3.48 -16.20 56.53
CA LYS A 60 -3.97 -16.08 55.14
C LYS A 60 -5.49 -15.93 55.10
N SER A 61 -6.05 -15.07 54.23
CA SER A 61 -7.27 -15.36 53.44
C SER A 61 -7.71 -14.22 52.50
N PHE A 62 -7.98 -14.60 51.24
CA PHE A 62 -9.10 -14.21 50.36
C PHE A 62 -9.54 -12.75 50.12
N LEU A 63 -9.78 -12.54 48.81
CA LEU A 63 -10.60 -11.57 48.07
C LEU A 63 -11.83 -10.97 48.80
N SER A 64 -12.13 -9.69 48.56
CA SER A 64 -13.49 -9.15 48.34
C SER A 64 -13.45 -7.71 47.80
N GLU A 65 -14.56 -7.31 47.16
CA GLU A 65 -14.86 -6.11 46.38
C GLU A 65 -14.37 -4.73 46.87
N LEU A 66 -14.17 -3.84 45.89
CA LEU A 66 -14.68 -2.47 46.02
C LEU A 66 -15.60 -2.11 44.84
N SER A 67 -16.86 -1.84 45.19
CA SER A 67 -17.96 -1.51 44.28
C SER A 67 -17.69 -0.30 43.38
N ARG A 68 -18.11 -0.39 42.11
CA ARG A 68 -18.54 0.77 41.31
C ARG A 68 -19.90 0.47 40.70
N SER A 69 -20.90 1.26 41.10
CA SER A 69 -22.30 1.09 40.72
C SER A 69 -22.53 1.34 39.22
N TYR A 70 -23.25 0.44 38.58
CA TYR A 70 -23.84 0.69 37.26
C TYR A 70 -25.07 1.59 37.42
N CYS A 71 -25.06 2.77 36.82
CA CYS A 71 -26.24 3.63 36.73
C CYS A 71 -27.12 3.18 35.56
N SER A 72 -28.22 2.49 35.87
CA SER A 72 -29.25 2.13 34.90
C SER A 72 -30.14 3.31 34.57
N HIS A 73 -29.85 4.03 33.48
CA HIS A 73 -30.79 4.98 32.86
C HIS A 73 -31.00 4.65 31.39
N SER A 74 -32.11 3.94 31.11
CA SER A 74 -32.57 3.65 29.77
C SER A 74 -33.12 4.92 29.11
N SER A 75 -32.41 5.42 28.10
CA SER A 75 -32.87 6.47 27.19
C SER A 75 -32.83 5.93 25.76
N PRO A 76 -33.94 5.98 24.98
CA PRO A 76 -33.94 5.52 23.61
C PRO A 76 -33.26 6.56 22.70
N LEU A 77 -31.94 6.51 22.65
CA LEU A 77 -31.17 7.19 21.62
C LEU A 77 -31.23 6.36 20.33
N PRO A 78 -31.34 6.99 19.13
CA PRO A 78 -31.17 6.27 17.88
C PRO A 78 -29.74 5.72 17.84
N ASP A 79 -29.61 4.41 17.64
CA ASP A 79 -28.33 3.70 17.64
C ASP A 79 -27.49 4.09 16.41
N ALA A 80 -26.72 5.16 16.56
CA ALA A 80 -25.70 5.60 15.62
C ALA A 80 -24.36 4.86 15.83
N SER A 81 -24.35 3.70 16.48
CA SER A 81 -23.13 2.90 16.74
C SER A 81 -22.96 1.69 15.82
N GLN A 82 -23.70 1.63 14.71
CA GLN A 82 -23.31 0.79 13.57
C GLN A 82 -22.04 1.33 12.89
N GLY A 83 -20.89 1.05 13.53
CA GLY A 83 -19.67 0.82 12.78
C GLY A 83 -19.96 -0.25 11.70
N PRO A 84 -19.36 -0.14 10.51
CA PRO A 84 -19.72 -1.01 9.38
C PRO A 84 -19.58 -2.47 9.80
N ALA A 85 -20.72 -3.19 9.80
CA ALA A 85 -20.80 -4.55 10.32
C ALA A 85 -19.64 -5.40 9.78
N ALA A 86 -18.94 -6.08 10.69
CA ALA A 86 -17.79 -6.91 10.35
C ALA A 86 -18.26 -8.03 9.40
N ILE A 87 -17.97 -7.87 8.11
CA ILE A 87 -18.38 -8.83 7.10
C ILE A 87 -17.42 -10.02 7.15
N ASP A 88 -17.99 -11.20 7.32
CA ASP A 88 -17.28 -12.43 7.01
C ASP A 88 -17.20 -12.62 5.49
N TYR A 89 -16.14 -12.06 4.91
CA TYR A 89 -15.79 -12.22 3.50
C TYR A 89 -15.55 -13.70 3.14
N ARG A 90 -15.29 -14.59 4.11
CA ARG A 90 -15.08 -16.01 3.82
C ARG A 90 -16.36 -16.72 3.37
N SER A 91 -17.51 -16.25 3.88
CA SER A 91 -18.83 -16.78 3.54
C SER A 91 -19.42 -16.19 2.24
N LEU A 92 -18.95 -15.02 1.77
CA LEU A 92 -19.51 -14.33 0.60
C LEU A 92 -18.93 -14.78 -0.75
N LEU A 93 -17.66 -15.18 -0.78
CA LEU A 93 -16.96 -15.53 -2.02
C LEU A 93 -15.88 -16.56 -1.71
N GLN A 94 -15.93 -17.76 -2.29
CA GLN A 94 -14.93 -18.81 -2.05
C GLN A 94 -13.52 -18.38 -2.41
N GLU A 95 -12.49 -18.96 -1.77
CA GLU A 95 -11.10 -18.51 -1.91
C GLU A 95 -10.55 -18.69 -3.33
N ASP A 96 -10.72 -19.88 -3.90
CA ASP A 96 -10.30 -20.18 -5.27
C ASP A 96 -11.02 -19.30 -6.31
N GLU A 97 -12.30 -19.02 -6.05
CA GLU A 97 -13.13 -18.16 -6.91
C GLU A 97 -12.70 -16.69 -6.80
N TYR A 98 -12.39 -16.20 -5.60
CA TYR A 98 -11.76 -14.91 -5.39
C TYR A 98 -10.45 -14.81 -6.18
N HIS A 99 -9.56 -15.81 -6.07
CA HIS A 99 -8.29 -15.81 -6.79
C HIS A 99 -8.50 -15.79 -8.30
N ARG A 100 -9.43 -16.61 -8.83
CA ARG A 100 -9.78 -16.63 -10.25
C ARG A 100 -10.26 -15.27 -10.75
N LEU A 101 -11.22 -14.66 -10.06
CA LEU A 101 -11.82 -13.37 -10.43
C LEU A 101 -10.85 -12.19 -10.28
N ALA A 102 -10.08 -12.15 -9.18
CA ALA A 102 -9.13 -11.08 -8.92
C ALA A 102 -7.94 -11.14 -9.90
N ASN A 103 -7.40 -12.33 -10.16
CA ASN A 103 -6.36 -12.50 -11.18
C ASN A 103 -6.88 -12.10 -12.56
N ALA A 104 -8.04 -12.61 -12.98
CA ALA A 104 -8.63 -12.26 -14.28
C ALA A 104 -8.90 -10.75 -14.43
N THR A 105 -9.30 -10.08 -13.35
CA THR A 105 -9.48 -8.63 -13.33
C THR A 105 -8.15 -7.90 -13.48
N ILE A 106 -7.13 -8.25 -12.69
CA ILE A 106 -5.83 -7.55 -12.71
C ILE A 106 -5.12 -7.78 -14.04
N HIS A 107 -5.17 -8.99 -14.62
CA HIS A 107 -4.63 -9.25 -15.96
C HIS A 107 -5.39 -8.47 -17.05
N GLY A 108 -6.73 -8.48 -17.03
CA GLY A 108 -7.49 -7.67 -18.00
C GLY A 108 -7.29 -6.16 -17.85
N LEU A 109 -6.93 -5.67 -16.65
CA LEU A 109 -6.50 -4.28 -16.45
C LEU A 109 -5.08 -4.04 -16.98
N LEU A 110 -4.14 -4.96 -16.75
CA LEU A 110 -2.78 -4.91 -17.30
C LEU A 110 -2.82 -4.79 -18.83
N ASP A 111 -3.45 -5.77 -19.51
CA ASP A 111 -3.54 -5.83 -20.97
C ASP A 111 -4.11 -4.52 -21.56
N LYS A 112 -5.15 -3.96 -20.91
CA LYS A 112 -5.81 -2.72 -21.35
C LYS A 112 -5.04 -1.45 -21.04
N LEU A 113 -4.24 -1.43 -19.97
CA LEU A 113 -3.39 -0.29 -19.63
C LEU A 113 -2.13 -0.26 -20.49
N GLU A 114 -1.59 -1.42 -20.89
CA GLU A 114 -0.53 -1.52 -21.90
C GLU A 114 -1.04 -1.03 -23.27
N GLU A 115 -2.20 -1.53 -23.75
CA GLU A 115 -2.85 -1.07 -24.99
C GLU A 115 -3.14 0.45 -24.97
N TYR A 116 -3.55 0.98 -23.82
CA TYR A 116 -3.77 2.41 -23.64
C TYR A 116 -2.44 3.20 -23.68
N GLY A 117 -1.37 2.68 -23.08
CA GLY A 117 -0.04 3.27 -23.11
C GLY A 117 0.52 3.47 -24.50
N ASP A 118 0.31 2.51 -25.40
CA ASP A 118 0.67 2.63 -26.83
C ASP A 118 -0.13 3.73 -27.57
N SER A 119 -1.26 4.17 -27.00
CA SER A 119 -2.15 5.17 -27.59
C SER A 119 -1.96 6.60 -27.05
N VAL A 120 -1.32 6.78 -25.89
CA VAL A 120 -1.12 8.08 -25.24
C VAL A 120 0.35 8.48 -25.16
N ASP A 121 0.66 9.71 -25.58
CA ASP A 121 2.01 10.28 -25.47
C ASP A 121 2.20 10.95 -24.09
N ILE A 122 2.51 10.14 -23.07
CA ILE A 122 2.75 10.58 -21.69
C ILE A 122 4.18 10.23 -21.30
N ASP A 123 5.00 11.24 -21.01
CA ASP A 123 6.37 11.03 -20.52
C ASP A 123 6.36 10.30 -19.16
N GLY A 124 7.15 9.24 -19.04
CA GLY A 124 7.14 8.37 -17.86
C GLY A 124 5.88 7.51 -17.67
N PHE A 125 5.11 7.25 -18.74
CA PHE A 125 4.12 6.17 -18.74
C PHE A 125 4.80 4.80 -18.62
N ASP A 126 4.35 3.98 -17.67
CA ASP A 126 4.92 2.65 -17.43
C ASP A 126 3.93 1.79 -16.64
N VAL A 127 3.78 0.52 -17.02
CA VAL A 127 2.88 -0.45 -16.38
C VAL A 127 3.70 -1.66 -15.94
N ASP A 128 3.69 -1.96 -14.64
CA ASP A 128 4.43 -3.06 -14.04
C ASP A 128 3.50 -3.95 -13.23
N TYR A 129 3.59 -5.27 -13.40
CA TYR A 129 2.83 -6.24 -12.63
C TYR A 129 3.77 -7.26 -11.96
N GLY A 130 3.92 -7.14 -10.64
CA GLY A 130 4.80 -7.98 -9.84
C GLY A 130 4.22 -8.21 -8.45
N ASN A 131 4.47 -9.40 -7.89
CA ASN A 131 4.07 -9.75 -6.51
C ASN A 131 2.56 -9.52 -6.20
N GLU A 132 1.69 -9.78 -7.17
CA GLU A 132 0.22 -9.55 -7.09
C GLU A 132 -0.20 -8.06 -6.97
N VAL A 133 0.71 -7.15 -7.33
CA VAL A 133 0.52 -5.70 -7.39
C VAL A 133 0.72 -5.21 -8.83
N LEU A 134 -0.29 -4.53 -9.36
CA LEU A 134 -0.24 -3.79 -10.62
C LEU A 134 0.05 -2.32 -10.31
N THR A 135 1.10 -1.78 -10.89
CA THR A 135 1.54 -0.38 -10.73
C THR A 135 1.47 0.31 -12.08
N LEU A 136 0.68 1.38 -12.17
CA LEU A 136 0.60 2.24 -13.36
C LEU A 136 1.19 3.61 -13.01
N LYS A 137 2.26 3.99 -13.70
CA LYS A 137 2.92 5.30 -13.60
C LYS A 137 2.46 6.16 -14.76
N LEU A 138 2.15 7.43 -14.49
CA LEU A 138 1.69 8.41 -15.49
C LEU A 138 2.60 9.66 -15.46
N GLY A 139 3.91 9.46 -15.27
CA GLY A 139 4.87 10.55 -15.03
C GLY A 139 4.44 11.49 -13.90
N ASP A 140 4.42 12.79 -14.20
CA ASP A 140 4.03 13.86 -13.26
C ASP A 140 2.54 13.83 -12.86
N LEU A 141 1.68 13.09 -13.56
CA LEU A 141 0.26 12.92 -13.21
C LEU A 141 0.07 11.95 -12.01
N GLY A 142 1.11 11.22 -11.63
CA GLY A 142 1.15 10.39 -10.43
C GLY A 142 1.28 8.90 -10.70
N THR A 143 0.87 8.09 -9.71
CA THR A 143 1.02 6.62 -9.76
C THR A 143 -0.16 5.94 -9.10
N TYR A 144 -0.75 5.00 -9.83
CA TYR A 144 -1.78 4.08 -9.34
C TYR A 144 -1.14 2.79 -8.84
N VAL A 145 -1.66 2.25 -7.74
CA VAL A 145 -1.22 0.96 -7.19
C VAL A 145 -2.45 0.11 -6.90
N ILE A 146 -2.63 -0.98 -7.64
CA ILE A 146 -3.75 -1.92 -7.54
C ILE A 146 -3.21 -3.24 -7.00
N ASN A 147 -3.74 -3.71 -5.87
CA ASN A 147 -3.18 -4.84 -5.12
C ASN A 147 -4.27 -5.88 -4.76
N LYS A 148 -3.98 -7.15 -4.98
CA LYS A 148 -4.82 -8.28 -4.57
C LYS A 148 -4.73 -8.51 -3.05
N GLN A 149 -5.75 -8.10 -2.30
CA GLN A 149 -5.83 -8.27 -0.85
C GLN A 149 -6.46 -9.60 -0.45
N THR A 150 -5.73 -10.69 -0.68
CA THR A 150 -6.14 -12.08 -0.39
C THR A 150 -6.73 -12.29 1.00
N PRO A 151 -6.14 -11.78 2.11
CA PRO A 151 -6.69 -12.01 3.45
C PRO A 151 -8.11 -11.48 3.66
N ASN A 152 -8.57 -10.50 2.87
CA ASN A 152 -9.92 -9.92 2.97
C ASN A 152 -10.81 -10.26 1.76
N ARG A 153 -10.29 -11.02 0.78
CA ARG A 153 -10.91 -11.29 -0.53
C ARG A 153 -11.36 -10.00 -1.26
N GLN A 154 -10.47 -8.99 -1.26
CA GLN A 154 -10.70 -7.65 -1.85
C GLN A 154 -9.67 -7.30 -2.93
N ILE A 155 -9.98 -6.28 -3.74
CA ILE A 155 -8.97 -5.50 -4.47
C ILE A 155 -8.80 -4.16 -3.74
N TRP A 156 -7.55 -3.77 -3.49
CA TRP A 156 -7.21 -2.44 -2.98
C TRP A 156 -6.61 -1.60 -4.10
N MET A 157 -6.93 -0.31 -4.12
CA MET A 157 -6.37 0.65 -5.06
C MET A 157 -5.89 1.88 -4.30
N SER A 158 -4.71 2.39 -4.62
CA SER A 158 -4.32 3.78 -4.39
C SER A 158 -4.41 4.53 -5.70
N SER A 159 -5.25 5.57 -5.75
CA SER A 159 -5.28 6.55 -6.83
C SER A 159 -4.56 7.84 -6.41
N PRO A 160 -3.84 8.54 -7.31
CA PRO A 160 -3.34 9.89 -7.06
C PRO A 160 -4.47 10.94 -6.98
N VAL A 161 -5.67 10.63 -7.48
CA VAL A 161 -6.84 11.52 -7.52
C VAL A 161 -7.77 11.28 -6.32
N SER A 162 -8.24 10.04 -6.13
CA SER A 162 -9.22 9.69 -5.09
C SER A 162 -8.62 9.06 -3.82
N GLY A 163 -7.31 8.76 -3.83
CA GLY A 163 -6.62 8.15 -2.70
C GLY A 163 -6.93 6.64 -2.54
N PRO A 164 -6.86 6.09 -1.30
CA PRO A 164 -6.99 4.66 -1.06
C PRO A 164 -8.45 4.18 -1.02
N SER A 165 -8.78 3.25 -1.91
CA SER A 165 -10.10 2.60 -2.03
C SER A 165 -10.00 1.07 -1.85
N ARG A 166 -11.11 0.45 -1.42
CA ARG A 166 -11.25 -1.02 -1.28
C ARG A 166 -12.51 -1.46 -2.01
N PHE A 167 -12.37 -2.47 -2.83
CA PHE A 167 -13.45 -3.02 -3.64
C PHE A 167 -13.72 -4.46 -3.22
N ASP A 168 -14.98 -4.75 -2.94
CA ASP A 168 -15.50 -6.08 -2.66
C ASP A 168 -16.15 -6.62 -3.95
N TRP A 169 -16.06 -7.92 -4.22
CA TRP A 169 -16.78 -8.51 -5.34
C TRP A 169 -18.29 -8.54 -5.06
N ASP A 170 -19.09 -7.96 -5.96
CA ASP A 170 -20.53 -8.13 -5.97
C ASP A 170 -20.95 -9.17 -7.01
N GLN A 171 -21.64 -10.21 -6.55
CA GLN A 171 -22.16 -11.27 -7.42
C GLN A 171 -23.29 -10.75 -8.32
N ASN A 172 -24.03 -9.72 -7.91
CA ASN A 172 -25.15 -9.20 -8.67
C ASN A 172 -24.68 -8.35 -9.85
N SER A 173 -23.71 -7.47 -9.66
CA SER A 173 -23.10 -6.67 -10.74
C SER A 173 -21.97 -7.38 -11.48
N GLN A 174 -21.56 -8.57 -11.05
CA GLN A 174 -20.36 -9.28 -11.55
C GLN A 174 -19.13 -8.37 -11.60
N GLY A 175 -18.86 -7.63 -10.52
CA GLY A 175 -17.82 -6.60 -10.52
C GLY A 175 -17.31 -6.20 -9.14
N TRP A 176 -16.21 -5.46 -9.14
CA TRP A 176 -15.55 -4.97 -7.93
C TRP A 176 -16.16 -3.63 -7.52
N ILE A 177 -16.92 -3.61 -6.42
CA ILE A 177 -17.70 -2.46 -5.98
C ILE A 177 -17.13 -1.87 -4.69
N TYR A 178 -16.91 -0.55 -4.66
CA TYR A 178 -16.56 0.16 -3.43
C TYR A 178 -17.82 0.37 -2.59
N ARG A 179 -17.95 -0.36 -1.48
CA ARG A 179 -19.18 -0.36 -0.66
C ARG A 179 -19.67 1.01 -0.17
N ARG A 180 -18.77 2.01 0.00
CA ARG A 180 -19.11 3.35 0.49
C ARG A 180 -19.76 4.24 -0.58
N THR A 181 -19.25 4.22 -1.81
CA THR A 181 -19.71 5.08 -2.92
C THR A 181 -20.59 4.34 -3.92
N LYS A 182 -20.60 2.99 -3.85
CA LYS A 182 -21.20 2.08 -4.84
C LYS A 182 -20.58 2.14 -6.25
N ALA A 183 -19.42 2.80 -6.39
CA ALA A 183 -18.69 2.87 -7.64
C ALA A 183 -17.99 1.54 -7.97
N ASN A 184 -17.92 1.20 -9.26
CA ASN A 184 -17.17 0.05 -9.77
C ASN A 184 -15.70 0.41 -10.02
N LEU A 185 -14.78 -0.51 -9.73
CA LEU A 185 -13.34 -0.34 -9.97
C LEU A 185 -13.00 0.09 -11.40
N ARG A 186 -13.62 -0.54 -12.41
CA ARG A 186 -13.37 -0.23 -13.83
C ARG A 186 -13.81 1.19 -14.13
N THR A 187 -15.06 1.54 -13.78
CA THR A 187 -15.61 2.89 -13.98
C THR A 187 -14.80 3.96 -13.28
N VAL A 188 -14.31 3.73 -12.04
CA VAL A 188 -13.46 4.71 -11.34
C VAL A 188 -12.13 4.92 -12.08
N LEU A 189 -11.51 3.85 -12.58
CA LEU A 189 -10.28 3.96 -13.38
C LEU A 189 -10.52 4.66 -14.72
N GLU A 190 -11.59 4.31 -15.44
CA GLU A 190 -11.99 4.96 -16.70
C GLU A 190 -12.20 6.47 -16.48
N ASP A 191 -13.01 6.83 -15.49
CA ASP A 191 -13.34 8.20 -15.10
C ASP A 191 -12.12 9.02 -14.70
N GLU A 192 -11.13 8.43 -14.02
CA GLU A 192 -9.95 9.17 -13.55
C GLU A 192 -8.87 9.26 -14.63
N LEU A 193 -8.67 8.21 -15.43
CA LEU A 193 -7.70 8.21 -16.53
C LEU A 193 -8.13 9.15 -17.66
N GLU A 194 -9.41 9.20 -18.03
CA GLU A 194 -9.92 10.18 -19.01
C GLU A 194 -9.67 11.62 -18.53
N LYS A 195 -9.87 11.91 -17.23
CA LYS A 195 -9.66 13.24 -16.64
C LYS A 195 -8.19 13.65 -16.55
N LEU A 196 -7.27 12.71 -16.31
CA LEU A 196 -5.83 12.98 -16.22
C LEU A 196 -5.16 13.07 -17.59
N CYS A 197 -5.49 12.14 -18.48
CA CYS A 197 -4.79 11.93 -19.75
C CYS A 197 -5.49 12.62 -20.94
N GLY A 198 -6.76 13.05 -20.77
CA GLY A 198 -7.55 13.69 -21.82
C GLY A 198 -8.08 12.75 -22.92
N SER A 199 -7.78 11.45 -22.81
CA SER A 199 -8.17 10.40 -23.77
C SER A 199 -9.00 9.34 -23.06
N ALA A 200 -10.19 9.06 -23.56
CA ALA A 200 -11.06 8.02 -22.99
C ALA A 200 -10.42 6.62 -23.14
N ILE A 201 -10.50 5.83 -22.07
CA ILE A 201 -10.11 4.42 -22.04
C ILE A 201 -11.36 3.56 -21.91
N ASN A 202 -11.39 2.38 -22.53
CA ASN A 202 -12.44 1.40 -22.32
C ASN A 202 -11.86 0.17 -21.62
N LEU A 203 -12.29 -0.07 -20.38
CA LEU A 203 -11.92 -1.20 -19.55
C LEU A 203 -13.07 -2.23 -19.48
N SER A 204 -13.98 -2.26 -20.46
CA SER A 204 -15.18 -3.13 -20.45
C SER A 204 -14.88 -4.58 -20.83
#